data_AF-A0A7V3DGM0-F1
#
_entry.id   AF-A0A7V3DGM0-F1
#
_cell.length_a   1.000
_cell.length_b   1.000
_cell.length_c   1.000
_cell.angle_alpha   90.00
_cell.angle_beta   90.00
_cell.angle_gamma   90.00
#
_symmetry.space_group_name_H-M   'P 1'
#
loop_
_entity.id
_entity.type
_entity.pdbx_description
1 polymer ?
#
loop_
_entity_poly.entity_id
_entity_poly.type
_entity_poly.pdbx_seq_one_letter_code
_entity_poly.pdbx_strand_id
1 'polypeptide(L)'
;MSPDTRNDPRLIALWAERYARSRTIPFLVQWVFIVVLVGIVGALAFFTLRAFQTQHRTLVWIGITALALTNLLLVWFSVAKWGGEQIWRISQWLYGKEGWAVYGHGKVDKKARRPWWFVMLALGLCLYHLVGAFLIGMRRLPVEYIQPLSALYLAPFLAVMIVTQRLGWWAWVWPVLYAAYAVALMAGAPLHFHGQWFAFDVLVPIFGGGLIAILVGHFYSRYALRRLKALVRAGMEEDERSTGDEVE
;
A
#
# COMPACT_ATOMS: atom_id res chain seq x y z
N MET A 1 -25.10 -21.07 -16.96
CA MET A 1 -24.76 -21.37 -15.55
C MET A 1 -25.89 -22.22 -15.02
N SER A 2 -25.67 -23.51 -14.77
CA SER A 2 -26.71 -24.47 -14.37
C SER A 2 -27.25 -24.16 -12.97
N PRO A 3 -28.51 -24.52 -12.65
CA PRO A 3 -29.12 -24.29 -11.34
C PRO A 3 -28.25 -24.76 -10.17
N ASP A 4 -27.67 -25.97 -10.27
CA ASP A 4 -26.76 -26.57 -9.26
C ASP A 4 -25.54 -25.71 -8.89
N THR A 5 -25.10 -24.80 -9.77
CA THR A 5 -23.93 -23.97 -9.50
C THR A 5 -24.25 -22.68 -8.74
N ARG A 6 -25.52 -22.34 -8.51
CA ARG A 6 -25.91 -21.11 -7.80
C ARG A 6 -25.87 -21.26 -6.29
N ASN A 7 -26.06 -22.49 -5.80
CA ASN A 7 -26.21 -22.80 -4.39
C ASN A 7 -25.01 -23.54 -3.77
N ASP A 8 -23.89 -23.62 -4.48
CA ASP A 8 -22.68 -24.24 -3.91
C ASP A 8 -22.09 -23.36 -2.79
N PRO A 9 -22.10 -23.81 -1.50
CA PRO A 9 -21.55 -23.06 -0.39
C PRO A 9 -20.05 -22.76 -0.56
N ARG A 10 -19.34 -23.56 -1.36
CA ARG A 10 -17.93 -23.32 -1.70
C ARG A 10 -17.76 -22.03 -2.51
N LEU A 11 -18.71 -21.69 -3.38
CA LEU A 11 -18.67 -20.45 -4.15
C LEU A 11 -18.92 -19.23 -3.28
N ILE A 12 -19.84 -19.32 -2.31
CA ILE A 12 -20.08 -18.26 -1.32
C ILE A 12 -18.80 -18.02 -0.52
N ALA A 13 -18.17 -19.08 -0.01
CA ALA A 13 -16.90 -19.00 0.72
C ALA A 13 -15.78 -18.38 -0.12
N LEU A 14 -15.65 -18.80 -1.38
CA LEU A 14 -14.64 -18.28 -2.31
C LEU A 14 -14.81 -16.77 -2.56
N TRP A 15 -16.05 -16.31 -2.81
CA TRP A 15 -16.30 -14.89 -3.05
C TRP A 15 -16.19 -14.04 -1.79
N ALA A 16 -16.54 -14.59 -0.62
CA ALA A 16 -16.29 -13.97 0.67
C ALA A 16 -14.79 -13.80 0.94
N GLU A 17 -13.97 -14.83 0.64
CA GLU A 17 -12.51 -14.75 0.74
C GLU A 17 -11.93 -13.67 -0.21
N ARG A 18 -12.35 -13.69 -1.47
CA ARG A 18 -11.92 -12.69 -2.47
C ARG A 18 -12.29 -11.28 -2.06
N TYR A 19 -13.49 -11.09 -1.52
CA TYR A 19 -13.92 -9.80 -0.99
C TYR A 19 -13.03 -9.37 0.19
N ALA A 20 -12.82 -10.24 1.17
CA ALA A 20 -12.01 -9.94 2.36
C ALA A 20 -10.56 -9.57 2.01
N ARG A 21 -9.91 -10.33 1.13
CA ARG A 21 -8.51 -10.07 0.70
C ARG A 21 -8.35 -8.82 -0.17
N SER A 22 -9.44 -8.31 -0.74
CA SER A 22 -9.43 -7.12 -1.61
C SER A 22 -9.92 -5.86 -0.92
N ARG A 23 -10.19 -5.87 0.39
CA ARG A 23 -10.52 -4.65 1.13
C ARG A 23 -9.29 -3.74 1.24
N THR A 24 -9.26 -2.71 0.41
CA THR A 24 -8.13 -1.78 0.32
C THR A 24 -8.31 -0.48 1.09
N ILE A 25 -9.47 -0.19 1.70
CA ILE A 25 -9.67 1.07 2.45
C ILE A 25 -8.67 1.26 3.60
N PRO A 26 -8.35 0.26 4.45
CA PRO A 26 -7.30 0.45 5.46
C PRO A 26 -5.96 0.85 4.83
N PHE A 27 -5.62 0.27 3.68
CA PHE A 27 -4.43 0.64 2.90
C PHE A 27 -4.55 2.05 2.32
N LEU A 28 -5.72 2.48 1.83
CA LEU A 28 -5.94 3.83 1.34
C LEU A 28 -5.77 4.87 2.44
N VAL A 29 -6.37 4.64 3.62
CA VAL A 29 -6.25 5.53 4.77
C VAL A 29 -4.78 5.63 5.18
N GLN A 30 -4.10 4.49 5.36
CA GLN A 30 -2.67 4.48 5.67
C GLN A 30 -1.83 5.20 4.61
N TRP A 31 -2.13 4.97 3.33
CA TRP A 31 -1.46 5.60 2.20
C TRP A 31 -1.60 7.13 2.25
N VAL A 32 -2.80 7.65 2.52
CA VAL A 32 -3.03 9.11 2.64
C VAL A 32 -2.17 9.70 3.76
N PHE A 33 -2.15 9.06 4.95
CA PHE A 33 -1.30 9.51 6.05
C PHE A 33 0.18 9.55 5.67
N ILE A 34 0.68 8.49 5.02
CA ILE A 34 2.09 8.40 4.60
C ILE A 34 2.41 9.49 3.57
N VAL A 35 1.57 9.66 2.54
CA VAL A 35 1.79 10.66 1.49
C VAL A 35 1.81 12.07 2.05
N VAL A 36 0.85 12.41 2.91
CA VAL A 36 0.83 13.73 3.56
C VAL A 36 2.10 13.96 4.37
N LEU A 37 2.51 12.98 5.16
CA LEU A 37 3.69 13.13 6.01
C LEU A 37 4.99 13.22 5.21
N VAL A 38 5.14 12.40 4.17
CA VAL A 38 6.28 12.48 3.26
C VAL A 38 6.28 13.82 2.51
N GLY A 39 5.11 14.33 2.13
CA GLY A 39 4.96 15.67 1.56
C GLY A 39 5.44 16.77 2.50
N ILE A 40 5.09 16.69 3.79
CA ILE A 40 5.57 17.63 4.83
C ILE A 40 7.10 17.54 4.97
N VAL A 41 7.66 16.33 5.05
CA VAL A 41 9.12 16.14 5.12
C VAL A 41 9.81 16.71 3.89
N GLY A 42 9.27 16.45 2.70
CA GLY A 42 9.80 16.99 1.44
C GLY A 42 9.77 18.51 1.39
N ALA A 43 8.66 19.13 1.80
CA ALA A 43 8.54 20.58 1.87
C ALA A 43 9.54 21.19 2.86
N LEU A 44 9.64 20.63 4.07
CA LEU A 44 10.62 21.08 5.07
C LEU A 44 12.05 20.94 4.56
N ALA A 45 12.39 19.83 3.92
CA ALA A 45 13.71 19.61 3.34
C ALA A 45 14.03 20.64 2.24
N PHE A 46 13.06 20.92 1.36
CA PHE A 46 13.19 21.93 0.31
C PHE A 46 13.44 23.33 0.89
N PHE A 47 12.63 23.76 1.87
CA PHE A 47 12.80 25.07 2.50
C PHE A 47 14.11 25.17 3.29
N THR A 48 14.54 24.09 3.95
CA THR A 48 15.81 24.03 4.68
C THR A 48 16.99 24.16 3.70
N LEU A 49 16.95 23.45 2.58
CA LEU A 49 17.98 23.54 1.54
C LEU A 49 18.04 24.94 0.95
N ARG A 50 16.88 25.55 0.66
CA ARG A 50 16.82 26.92 0.15
C ARG A 50 17.40 27.92 1.15
N ALA A 51 17.06 27.79 2.43
CA ALA A 51 17.62 28.63 3.50
C ALA A 51 19.14 28.49 3.61
N PHE A 52 19.67 27.28 3.42
CA PHE A 52 21.10 27.00 3.40
C PHE A 52 21.78 27.68 2.20
N GLN A 53 21.19 27.58 1.01
CA GLN A 53 21.69 28.24 -0.20
C GLN A 53 21.71 29.77 -0.05
N THR A 54 20.71 30.36 0.60
CA THR A 54 20.63 31.80 0.87
C THR A 54 21.41 32.23 2.13
N GLN A 55 22.20 31.35 2.74
CA GLN A 55 23.02 31.62 3.93
C GLN A 55 22.23 32.11 5.17
N HIS A 56 20.92 31.83 5.26
CA HIS A 56 20.08 32.20 6.41
C HIS A 56 20.18 31.15 7.52
N ARG A 57 21.24 31.23 8.34
CA ARG A 57 21.58 30.23 9.37
C ARG A 57 20.44 29.89 10.34
N THR A 58 19.64 30.87 10.76
CA THR A 58 18.52 30.65 11.68
C THR A 58 17.44 29.76 11.06
N LEU A 59 17.06 30.01 9.81
CA LEU A 59 16.07 29.22 9.09
C LEU A 59 16.56 27.80 8.83
N VAL A 60 17.86 27.61 8.62
CA VAL A 60 18.47 26.27 8.50
C VAL A 60 18.28 25.47 9.78
N TRP A 61 18.60 26.04 10.94
CA TRP A 61 18.44 25.33 12.22
C TRP A 61 16.99 25.04 12.58
N ILE A 62 16.08 25.98 12.30
CA ILE A 62 14.63 25.76 12.44
C ILE A 62 14.20 24.59 11.54
N GLY A 63 14.63 24.59 10.28
CA GLY A 63 14.33 23.55 9.31
C GLY A 63 14.84 22.17 9.72
N ILE A 64 16.10 22.06 10.16
CA ILE A 64 16.70 20.82 10.67
C ILE A 64 15.92 20.31 11.89
N THR A 65 15.57 21.20 12.82
CA THR A 65 14.81 20.84 14.03
C THR A 65 13.41 20.35 13.67
N ALA A 66 12.72 21.04 12.76
CA ALA A 66 11.40 20.63 12.26
C ALA A 66 11.44 19.29 11.53
N LEU A 67 12.48 19.04 10.73
CA LEU A 67 12.73 17.75 10.07
C LEU A 67 12.95 16.64 11.09
N ALA A 68 13.77 16.86 12.12
CA ALA A 68 14.02 15.89 13.17
C ALA A 68 12.73 15.54 13.92
N LEU A 69 11.96 16.54 14.35
CA LEU A 69 10.67 16.36 15.02
C LEU A 69 9.67 15.61 14.13
N THR A 70 9.58 15.95 12.85
CA THR A 70 8.66 15.29 11.91
C THR A 70 9.02 13.82 11.69
N ASN A 71 10.32 13.50 11.60
CA ASN A 71 10.78 12.11 11.51
C ASN A 71 10.49 11.33 12.80
N LEU A 72 10.66 11.95 13.98
CA LEU A 72 10.27 11.33 15.25
C LEU A 72 8.77 11.06 15.31
N LEU A 73 7.95 12.00 14.84
CA LEU A 73 6.50 11.81 14.72
C LEU A 73 6.14 10.68 13.74
N LEU A 74 6.85 10.56 12.61
CA LEU A 74 6.66 9.46 11.67
C LEU A 74 6.96 8.10 12.31
N VAL A 75 8.10 7.99 13.00
CA VAL A 75 8.50 6.77 13.69
C VAL A 75 7.49 6.43 14.79
N TRP A 76 7.11 7.42 15.60
CA TRP A 76 6.10 7.27 16.63
C TRP A 76 4.78 6.77 16.05
N PHE A 77 4.25 7.43 15.00
CA PHE A 77 3.00 7.03 14.35
C PHE A 77 3.08 5.61 13.77
N SER A 78 4.23 5.23 13.21
CA SER A 78 4.43 3.93 12.56
C SER A 78 4.57 2.77 13.56
N VAL A 79 5.08 3.03 14.76
CA VAL A 79 5.35 2.01 15.79
C VAL A 79 4.24 1.97 16.85
N ALA A 80 3.63 3.10 17.17
CA ALA A 80 2.61 3.19 18.20
C ALA A 80 1.35 2.43 17.76
N LYS A 81 0.81 1.61 18.69
CA LYS A 81 -0.50 0.95 18.51
C LYS A 81 -1.61 1.92 18.12
N TRP A 82 -1.49 3.15 18.61
CA TRP A 82 -2.42 4.24 18.35
C TRP A 82 -2.60 4.55 16.85
N GLY A 83 -1.52 4.55 16.06
CA GLY A 83 -1.61 4.82 14.62
C GLY A 83 -2.47 3.77 13.90
N GLY A 84 -2.25 2.49 14.23
CA GLY A 84 -3.07 1.38 13.73
C GLY A 84 -4.53 1.47 14.18
N GLU A 85 -4.78 1.91 15.41
CA GLU A 85 -6.14 2.09 15.93
C GLU A 85 -6.89 3.21 15.21
N GLN A 86 -6.24 4.32 14.87
CA GLN A 86 -6.88 5.39 14.09
C GLN A 86 -7.22 4.94 12.67
N ILE A 87 -6.30 4.25 12.01
CA ILE A 87 -6.56 3.63 10.69
C ILE A 87 -7.76 2.69 10.79
N TRP A 88 -7.82 1.88 11.84
CA TRP A 88 -8.94 0.98 12.09
C TRP A 88 -10.26 1.72 12.29
N ARG A 89 -10.30 2.75 13.14
CA ARG A 89 -11.51 3.56 13.40
C ARG A 89 -12.06 4.20 12.12
N ILE A 90 -11.19 4.83 11.33
CA ILE A 90 -11.58 5.44 10.04
C ILE A 90 -12.08 4.36 9.06
N SER A 91 -11.39 3.22 9.00
CA SER A 91 -11.80 2.10 8.14
C SER A 91 -13.16 1.53 8.54
N GLN A 92 -13.44 1.43 9.85
CA GLN A 92 -14.73 1.00 10.37
C GLN A 92 -15.83 2.03 10.12
N TRP A 93 -15.51 3.31 10.17
CA TRP A 93 -16.47 4.35 9.78
C TRP A 93 -16.86 4.23 8.29
N LEU A 94 -15.90 3.95 7.41
CA LEU A 94 -16.15 3.81 5.96
C LEU A 94 -16.81 2.48 5.56
N TYR A 95 -16.46 1.37 6.23
CA TYR A 95 -16.91 0.02 5.83
C TYR A 95 -17.72 -0.76 6.87
N GLY A 96 -17.92 -0.24 8.07
CA GLY A 96 -18.57 -0.98 9.16
C GLY A 96 -19.97 -1.47 8.80
N LYS A 97 -20.67 -0.75 7.91
CA LYS A 97 -22.01 -1.10 7.43
C LYS A 97 -22.06 -2.26 6.42
N GLU A 98 -20.91 -2.70 5.89
CA GLU A 98 -20.86 -3.72 4.83
C GLU A 98 -20.74 -5.16 5.36
N GLY A 99 -20.72 -5.32 6.68
CA GLY A 99 -20.47 -6.61 7.34
C GLY A 99 -18.99 -7.00 7.32
N TRP A 100 -18.64 -8.00 8.12
CA TRP A 100 -17.27 -8.47 8.27
C TRP A 100 -17.15 -9.92 7.82
N ALA A 101 -16.41 -10.16 6.74
CA ALA A 101 -15.90 -11.48 6.40
C ALA A 101 -14.50 -11.60 7.01
N VAL A 102 -14.39 -12.30 8.14
CA VAL A 102 -13.08 -12.65 8.70
C VAL A 102 -12.53 -13.80 7.88
N TYR A 103 -11.29 -13.67 7.41
CA TYR A 103 -10.57 -14.79 6.83
C TYR A 103 -10.33 -15.86 7.92
N GLY A 104 -11.08 -16.96 7.87
CA GLY A 104 -11.15 -17.99 8.91
C GLY A 104 -10.06 -19.06 8.90
N HIS A 105 -9.05 -18.98 8.03
CA HIS A 105 -8.00 -20.01 7.98
C HIS A 105 -6.75 -19.60 8.75
N GLY A 106 -6.75 -19.99 10.02
CA GLY A 106 -5.59 -20.02 10.89
C GLY A 106 -5.96 -19.52 12.27
N LYS A 107 -5.73 -20.33 13.30
CA LYS A 107 -5.63 -19.85 14.68
C LYS A 107 -4.82 -18.56 14.62
N VAL A 108 -5.43 -17.42 14.98
CA VAL A 108 -4.70 -16.17 15.14
C VAL A 108 -3.68 -16.46 16.22
N ASP A 109 -2.48 -16.81 15.80
CA ASP A 109 -1.42 -17.16 16.71
C ASP A 109 -1.09 -15.85 17.41
N LYS A 110 -1.61 -15.68 18.63
CA LYS A 110 -1.45 -14.46 19.45
C LYS A 110 0.05 -14.14 19.68
N LYS A 111 0.93 -15.08 19.29
CA LYS A 111 2.39 -15.05 19.33
C LYS A 111 3.07 -14.83 17.97
N ALA A 112 2.35 -14.46 16.90
CA ALA A 112 2.94 -14.08 15.61
C ALA A 112 3.74 -12.75 15.75
N ARG A 113 4.83 -12.80 16.50
CA ARG A 113 5.88 -11.80 16.56
C ARG A 113 6.32 -11.60 15.11
N ARG A 114 6.28 -10.36 14.61
CA ARG A 114 6.86 -10.04 13.30
C ARG A 114 8.26 -10.64 13.27
N PRO A 115 8.56 -11.52 12.31
CA PRO A 115 9.83 -12.21 12.31
C PRO A 115 10.94 -11.18 12.13
N TRP A 116 12.03 -11.32 12.88
CA TRP A 116 13.09 -10.30 12.96
C TRP A 116 13.71 -9.99 11.59
N TRP A 117 13.75 -10.96 10.68
CA TRP A 117 14.19 -10.74 9.30
C TRP A 117 13.35 -9.68 8.56
N PHE A 118 12.06 -9.51 8.88
CA PHE A 118 11.22 -8.47 8.27
C PHE A 118 11.66 -7.07 8.71
N VAL A 119 12.06 -6.94 9.98
CA VAL A 119 12.66 -5.70 10.51
C VAL A 119 14.00 -5.43 9.83
N MET A 120 14.83 -6.46 9.64
CA MET A 120 16.10 -6.34 8.92
C MET A 120 15.90 -5.94 7.46
N LEU A 121 14.87 -6.48 6.79
CA LEU A 121 14.53 -6.14 5.40
C LEU A 121 14.12 -4.66 5.27
N ALA A 122 13.32 -4.16 6.23
CA ALA A 122 12.92 -2.75 6.30
C ALA A 122 14.10 -1.84 6.66
N LEU A 123 14.96 -2.25 7.58
CA LEU A 123 16.19 -1.52 7.90
C LEU A 123 17.14 -1.47 6.70
N GLY A 124 17.27 -2.58 5.97
CA GLY A 124 18.04 -2.67 4.74
C GLY A 124 17.49 -1.75 3.65
N LEU A 125 16.17 -1.56 3.56
CA LEU A 125 15.56 -0.59 2.64
C LEU A 125 16.03 0.83 2.97
N CYS A 126 16.00 1.22 4.24
CA CYS A 126 16.47 2.53 4.69
C CYS A 126 17.96 2.70 4.41
N LEU A 127 18.79 1.71 4.77
CA LEU A 127 20.23 1.74 4.54
C LEU A 127 20.57 1.83 3.05
N TYR A 128 19.88 1.06 2.22
CA TYR A 128 20.05 1.08 0.76
C TYR A 128 19.78 2.46 0.17
N HIS A 129 18.71 3.13 0.59
CA HIS A 129 18.40 4.49 0.13
C HIS A 129 19.37 5.53 0.69
N LEU A 130 19.87 5.35 1.92
CA LEU A 130 20.92 6.21 2.49
C LEU A 130 22.24 6.09 1.71
N VAL A 131 22.66 4.86 1.37
CA VAL A 131 23.84 4.62 0.54
C VAL A 131 23.63 5.21 -0.86
N GLY A 132 22.46 5.01 -1.46
CA GLY A 132 22.10 5.64 -2.74
C GLY A 132 22.22 7.17 -2.68
N ALA A 133 21.59 7.80 -1.70
CA ALA A 133 21.67 9.25 -1.44
C ALA A 133 23.12 9.74 -1.26
N PHE A 134 23.93 8.99 -0.52
CA PHE A 134 25.34 9.29 -0.30
C PHE A 134 26.15 9.22 -1.61
N LEU A 135 25.97 8.17 -2.42
CA LEU A 135 26.64 8.02 -3.72
C LEU A 135 26.26 9.12 -4.71
N ILE A 136 25.00 9.54 -4.71
CA ILE A 136 24.52 10.70 -5.50
C ILE A 136 25.19 11.98 -5.02
N GLY A 137 25.26 12.19 -3.70
CA GLY A 137 25.93 13.35 -3.10
C GLY A 137 27.42 13.42 -3.46
N MET A 138 28.09 12.28 -3.54
CA MET A 138 29.48 12.18 -4.01
C MET A 138 29.65 12.25 -5.54
N ARG A 139 28.55 12.42 -6.30
CA ARG A 139 28.53 12.37 -7.78
C ARG A 139 29.09 11.08 -8.35
N ARG A 140 28.98 9.97 -7.61
CA ARG A 140 29.42 8.63 -8.04
C ARG A 140 28.31 7.81 -8.68
N LEU A 141 27.05 8.19 -8.46
CA LEU A 141 25.89 7.60 -9.10
C LEU A 141 25.17 8.68 -9.93
N PRO A 142 25.04 8.50 -11.26
CA PRO A 142 24.24 9.39 -12.08
C PRO A 142 22.78 9.38 -11.65
N VAL A 143 22.16 10.56 -11.72
CA VAL A 143 20.79 10.81 -11.27
C VAL A 143 19.77 9.93 -12.03
N GLU A 144 20.06 9.60 -13.28
CA GLU A 144 19.26 8.73 -14.15
C GLU A 144 19.06 7.32 -13.57
N TYR A 145 20.03 6.82 -12.79
CA TYR A 145 19.97 5.47 -12.21
C TYR A 145 19.25 5.41 -10.85
N ILE A 146 18.77 6.53 -10.33
CA ILE A 146 18.15 6.58 -8.99
C ILE A 146 16.90 5.72 -8.95
N GLN A 147 16.03 5.83 -9.95
CA GLN A 147 14.80 5.06 -9.99
C GLN A 147 15.07 3.57 -10.23
N PRO A 148 15.88 3.15 -11.25
CA PRO A 148 16.20 1.75 -11.44
C PRO A 148 16.88 1.10 -10.22
N LEU A 149 17.79 1.83 -9.58
CA LEU A 149 18.42 1.38 -8.35
C LEU A 149 17.37 1.21 -7.24
N SER A 150 16.47 2.17 -7.05
CA SER A 150 15.38 2.04 -6.08
C SER A 150 14.49 0.82 -6.36
N ALA A 151 14.16 0.57 -7.63
CA ALA A 151 13.34 -0.57 -8.07
C ALA A 151 13.97 -1.92 -7.75
N LEU A 152 15.29 -2.03 -7.88
CA LEU A 152 16.03 -3.26 -7.59
C LEU A 152 15.84 -3.74 -6.15
N TYR A 153 15.63 -2.82 -5.19
CA TYR A 153 15.37 -3.19 -3.81
C TYR A 153 13.88 -3.14 -3.46
N LEU A 154 13.17 -2.08 -3.86
CA LEU A 154 11.79 -1.85 -3.43
C LEU A 154 10.82 -2.86 -4.03
N ALA A 155 10.97 -3.28 -5.29
CA ALA A 155 10.07 -4.25 -5.89
C ALA A 155 10.16 -5.64 -5.22
N PRO A 156 11.36 -6.21 -4.96
CA PRO A 156 11.48 -7.43 -4.15
C PRO A 156 10.95 -7.27 -2.73
N PHE A 157 11.23 -6.14 -2.08
CA PHE A 157 10.72 -5.84 -0.74
C PHE A 157 9.18 -5.89 -0.70
N LEU A 158 8.52 -5.22 -1.66
CA LEU A 158 7.07 -5.22 -1.79
C LEU A 158 6.54 -6.64 -2.08
N ALA A 159 7.19 -7.41 -2.96
CA ALA A 159 6.82 -8.79 -3.25
C ALA A 159 6.84 -9.68 -1.98
N VAL A 160 7.91 -9.59 -1.19
CA VAL A 160 8.03 -10.30 0.09
C VAL A 160 6.94 -9.86 1.08
N MET A 161 6.67 -8.56 1.15
CA MET A 161 5.61 -8.02 2.00
C MET A 161 4.23 -8.56 1.58
N ILE A 162 3.93 -8.61 0.29
CA ILE A 162 2.66 -9.14 -0.25
C ILE A 162 2.46 -10.60 0.15
N VAL A 163 3.48 -11.43 -0.03
CA VAL A 163 3.43 -12.86 0.32
C VAL A 163 3.25 -13.05 1.83
N THR A 164 4.02 -12.32 2.64
CA THR A 164 3.99 -12.47 4.10
C THR A 164 2.74 -11.92 4.76
N GLN A 165 2.19 -10.83 4.24
CA GLN A 165 0.93 -10.26 4.71
C GLN A 165 -0.30 -10.91 4.05
N ARG A 166 -0.08 -11.85 3.12
CA ARG A 166 -1.13 -12.57 2.37
C ARG A 166 -2.12 -11.62 1.71
N LEU A 167 -1.59 -10.56 1.09
CA LEU A 167 -2.43 -9.58 0.40
C LEU A 167 -3.08 -10.20 -0.85
N GLY A 168 -4.20 -9.63 -1.27
CA GLY A 168 -4.85 -10.03 -2.51
C GLY A 168 -3.98 -9.77 -3.74
N TRP A 169 -4.36 -10.38 -4.87
CA TRP A 169 -3.64 -10.27 -6.14
C TRP A 169 -3.42 -8.81 -6.59
N TRP A 170 -4.33 -7.90 -6.23
CA TRP A 170 -4.27 -6.48 -6.55
C TRP A 170 -2.99 -5.82 -6.03
N ALA A 171 -2.41 -6.31 -4.94
CA ALA A 171 -1.22 -5.72 -4.35
C ALA A 171 0.02 -5.91 -5.24
N TRP A 172 0.04 -6.92 -6.11
CA TRP A 172 1.10 -7.15 -7.09
C TRP A 172 1.15 -6.11 -8.20
N VAL A 173 0.04 -5.37 -8.43
CA VAL A 173 0.01 -4.27 -9.39
C VAL A 173 1.09 -3.24 -9.05
N TRP A 174 1.33 -2.97 -7.77
CA TRP A 174 2.30 -1.96 -7.35
C TRP A 174 3.76 -2.31 -7.71
N PRO A 175 4.35 -3.44 -7.26
CA PRO A 175 5.72 -3.78 -7.63
C PRO A 175 5.89 -4.00 -9.14
N VAL A 176 4.87 -4.51 -9.83
CA VAL A 176 4.92 -4.69 -11.30
C VAL A 176 5.00 -3.33 -11.99
N LEU A 177 4.13 -2.37 -11.64
CA LEU A 177 4.20 -1.02 -12.21
C LEU A 177 5.52 -0.34 -11.86
N TYR A 178 6.01 -0.52 -10.63
CA TYR A 178 7.28 0.07 -10.19
C TYR A 178 8.48 -0.45 -10.99
N ALA A 179 8.54 -1.78 -11.19
CA ALA A 179 9.59 -2.43 -11.98
C ALA A 179 9.46 -2.12 -13.48
N ALA A 180 8.24 -2.11 -14.01
CA ALA A 180 7.99 -1.76 -15.41
C ALA A 180 8.43 -0.33 -15.74
N TYR A 181 8.16 0.62 -14.83
CA TYR A 181 8.63 2.00 -14.98
C TYR A 181 10.17 2.07 -15.01
N ALA A 182 10.85 1.31 -14.14
CA ALA A 182 12.30 1.22 -14.15
C ALA A 182 12.88 0.66 -15.45
N VAL A 183 12.29 -0.44 -15.93
CA VAL A 183 12.70 -1.05 -17.21
C VAL A 183 12.47 -0.09 -18.37
N ALA A 184 11.35 0.65 -18.37
CA ALA A 184 11.08 1.66 -19.39
C ALA A 184 12.12 2.77 -19.40
N LEU A 185 12.54 3.28 -18.23
CA LEU A 185 13.62 4.26 -18.12
C LEU A 185 14.95 3.70 -18.65
N MET A 186 15.32 2.47 -18.28
CA MET A 186 16.53 1.83 -18.79
C MET A 186 16.48 1.59 -20.31
N ALA A 187 15.29 1.41 -20.88
CA ALA A 187 15.07 1.29 -22.31
C ALA A 187 15.09 2.65 -23.04
N GLY A 188 15.35 3.75 -22.35
CA GLY A 188 15.41 5.09 -22.93
C GLY A 188 14.04 5.73 -23.17
N ALA A 189 12.98 5.24 -22.51
CA ALA A 189 11.67 5.90 -22.60
C ALA A 189 11.74 7.32 -21.99
N PRO A 190 11.13 8.35 -22.63
CA PRO A 190 11.19 9.73 -22.17
C PRO A 190 10.23 9.99 -21.00
N LEU A 191 10.37 9.20 -19.93
CA LEU A 191 9.53 9.27 -18.72
C LEU A 191 10.17 10.07 -17.59
N HIS A 192 11.41 10.55 -17.79
CA HIS A 192 12.14 11.35 -16.80
C HIS A 192 11.53 12.75 -16.63
N PHE A 193 11.35 13.13 -15.36
CA PHE A 193 11.04 14.48 -14.94
C PHE A 193 12.33 15.30 -14.85
N HIS A 194 12.35 16.46 -15.51
CA HIS A 194 13.56 17.28 -15.63
C HIS A 194 13.58 18.44 -14.62
N GLY A 195 14.80 18.91 -14.32
CA GLY A 195 15.02 20.09 -13.48
C GLY A 195 14.51 19.92 -12.04
N GLN A 196 13.72 20.89 -11.56
CA GLN A 196 13.16 20.87 -10.21
C GLN A 196 12.16 19.73 -9.96
N TRP A 197 11.66 19.09 -11.02
CA TRP A 197 10.68 18.01 -10.95
C TRP A 197 11.32 16.62 -10.83
N PHE A 198 12.65 16.53 -10.82
CA PHE A 198 13.37 15.25 -10.74
C PHE A 198 12.88 14.32 -9.61
N ALA A 199 12.47 14.87 -8.46
CA ALA A 199 11.93 14.07 -7.35
C ALA A 199 10.70 13.22 -7.76
N PHE A 200 9.94 13.64 -8.78
CA PHE A 200 8.78 12.90 -9.27
C PHE A 200 9.15 11.60 -9.99
N ASP A 201 10.38 11.43 -10.47
CA ASP A 201 10.88 10.14 -11.00
C ASP A 201 10.80 9.03 -9.96
N VAL A 202 10.90 9.37 -8.68
CA VAL A 202 10.78 8.42 -7.57
C VAL A 202 9.39 8.49 -6.96
N LEU A 203 8.85 9.69 -6.73
CA LEU A 203 7.56 9.85 -6.04
C LEU A 203 6.37 9.29 -6.85
N VAL A 204 6.35 9.49 -8.17
CA VAL A 204 5.22 9.04 -9.01
C VAL A 204 5.14 7.52 -9.05
N PRO A 205 6.23 6.77 -9.32
CA PRO A 205 6.15 5.31 -9.29
C PRO A 205 5.85 4.76 -7.89
N ILE A 206 6.42 5.34 -6.82
CA ILE A 206 6.15 4.88 -5.44
C ILE A 206 4.69 5.14 -5.07
N PHE A 207 4.24 6.39 -5.09
CA PHE A 207 2.93 6.74 -4.56
C PHE A 207 1.81 6.54 -5.58
N GLY A 208 2.03 6.92 -6.84
CA GLY A 208 1.07 6.74 -7.92
C GLY A 208 0.81 5.26 -8.22
N GLY A 209 1.86 4.44 -8.31
CA GLY A 209 1.72 2.98 -8.48
C GLY A 209 0.97 2.33 -7.32
N GLY A 210 1.25 2.76 -6.09
CA GLY A 210 0.53 2.31 -4.89
C GLY A 210 -0.94 2.70 -4.91
N LEU A 211 -1.27 3.94 -5.29
CA LEU A 211 -2.65 4.40 -5.42
C LEU A 211 -3.41 3.60 -6.48
N ILE A 212 -2.81 3.36 -7.64
CA ILE A 212 -3.41 2.53 -8.70
C ILE A 212 -3.73 1.14 -8.16
N ALA A 213 -2.78 0.49 -7.47
CA ALA A 213 -3.00 -0.83 -6.89
C ALA A 213 -4.17 -0.83 -5.87
N ILE A 214 -4.23 0.17 -5.00
CA ILE A 214 -5.30 0.35 -4.01
C ILE A 214 -6.66 0.52 -4.69
N LEU A 215 -6.74 1.31 -5.76
CA LEU A 215 -7.96 1.52 -6.54
C LEU A 215 -8.39 0.25 -7.26
N VAL A 216 -7.47 -0.48 -7.91
CA VAL A 216 -7.75 -1.78 -8.54
C VAL A 216 -8.34 -2.76 -7.51
N GLY A 217 -7.72 -2.87 -6.34
CA GLY A 217 -8.23 -3.70 -5.26
C GLY A 217 -9.61 -3.23 -4.77
N HIS A 218 -9.83 -1.92 -4.68
CA HIS A 218 -11.12 -1.35 -4.29
C HIS A 218 -12.21 -1.75 -5.28
N PHE A 219 -12.03 -1.50 -6.58
CA PHE A 219 -13.01 -1.85 -7.61
C PHE A 219 -13.28 -3.36 -7.64
N TYR A 220 -12.24 -4.18 -7.51
CA TYR A 220 -12.39 -5.62 -7.43
C TYR A 220 -13.16 -6.06 -6.17
N SER A 221 -12.95 -5.42 -5.02
CA SER A 221 -13.72 -5.71 -3.81
C SER A 221 -15.21 -5.40 -4.00
N ARG A 222 -15.54 -4.30 -4.69
CA ARG A 222 -16.94 -3.94 -5.01
C ARG A 222 -17.57 -4.98 -5.93
N TYR A 223 -16.82 -5.44 -6.91
CA TYR A 223 -17.25 -6.51 -7.81
C TYR A 223 -17.49 -7.83 -7.05
N ALA A 224 -16.55 -8.24 -6.21
CA ALA A 224 -16.66 -9.45 -5.39
C ALA A 224 -17.86 -9.40 -4.44
N LEU A 225 -18.11 -8.24 -3.80
CA LEU A 225 -19.28 -8.04 -2.94
C LEU A 225 -20.60 -8.13 -3.70
N ARG A 226 -20.68 -7.56 -4.91
CA ARG A 226 -21.87 -7.68 -5.77
C ARG A 226 -22.13 -9.14 -6.14
N ARG A 227 -21.09 -9.90 -6.49
CA ARG A 227 -21.18 -11.34 -6.79
C ARG A 227 -21.64 -12.15 -5.57
N LEU A 228 -21.07 -11.87 -4.40
CA LEU A 228 -21.45 -12.53 -3.15
C LEU A 228 -22.93 -12.29 -2.82
N LYS A 229 -23.40 -11.04 -2.90
CA LYS A 229 -24.81 -10.70 -2.66
C LYS A 229 -25.76 -11.38 -3.65
N ALA A 230 -25.35 -11.48 -4.92
CA ALA A 230 -26.15 -12.16 -5.94
C ALA A 230 -26.29 -13.67 -5.66
N LEU A 231 -25.21 -14.33 -5.23
CA LEU A 231 -25.24 -15.75 -4.87
C LEU A 231 -26.12 -16.02 -3.65
N VAL A 232 -25.97 -15.21 -2.59
CA VAL A 232 -26.79 -15.37 -1.37
C VAL A 232 -28.28 -15.16 -1.65
N ARG A 233 -28.63 -14.17 -2.49
CA ARG A 233 -30.03 -13.96 -2.90
C ARG A 233 -30.59 -15.12 -3.71
N ALA A 234 -29.82 -15.63 -4.67
CA ALA A 234 -30.23 -16.78 -5.47
C ALA A 234 -30.46 -18.03 -4.59
N GLY A 235 -29.63 -18.24 -3.57
CA GLY A 235 -29.84 -19.35 -2.64
C GLY A 235 -31.08 -19.23 -1.77
N MET A 236 -31.39 -18.02 -1.27
CA MET A 236 -32.61 -17.78 -0.51
C MET A 236 -33.89 -17.98 -1.36
N GLU A 237 -33.88 -17.55 -2.62
CA GLU A 237 -35.02 -17.73 -3.54
C GLU A 237 -35.26 -19.21 -3.90
N GLU A 238 -34.21 -20.04 -3.92
CA GLU A 238 -34.33 -21.49 -4.13
C GLU A 238 -34.87 -22.20 -2.87
N ASP A 239 -34.39 -21.84 -1.67
CA ASP A 239 -34.90 -22.37 -0.39
C ASP A 239 -36.40 -22.05 -0.20
N GLU A 240 -36.84 -20.83 -0.55
CA GLU A 240 -38.25 -20.44 -0.47
C GLU A 240 -39.14 -21.25 -1.42
N ARG A 241 -38.65 -21.61 -2.61
CA ARG A 241 -39.40 -22.45 -3.56
C ARG A 241 -39.48 -23.91 -3.12
N SER A 242 -38.37 -24.49 -2.64
CA SER A 242 -38.39 -25.87 -2.15
C SER A 242 -39.30 -26.04 -0.93
N THR A 243 -39.39 -25.03 -0.07
CA THR A 243 -40.27 -25.07 1.11
C THR A 243 -41.75 -24.84 0.73
N GLY A 244 -42.02 -24.15 -0.38
CA GLY A 244 -43.39 -23.94 -0.89
C GLY A 244 -43.98 -25.18 -1.56
N ASP A 245 -43.17 -25.93 -2.32
CA ASP A 245 -43.60 -27.14 -3.03
C ASP A 245 -43.83 -28.35 -2.09
N GLU A 246 -43.28 -28.34 -0.86
CA GLU A 246 -43.52 -29.41 0.15
C GLU A 246 -44.84 -29.24 0.93
N VAL A 247 -45.55 -28.12 0.74
CA VAL A 247 -46.76 -27.77 1.52
C VAL A 247 -48.06 -27.88 0.69
N GLU A 248 -47.98 -28.21 -0.61
CA GLU A 248 -49.13 -28.58 -1.46
C GLU A 248 -49.30 -30.10 -1.60
#